data_AF-A0AAW2TLZ1-F1
#
_entry.id   AF-A0AAW2TLZ1-F1
#
_cell.length_a   1.000
_cell.length_b   1.000
_cell.length_c   1.000
_cell.angle_alpha   90.00
_cell.angle_beta   90.00
_cell.angle_gamma   90.00
#
_symmetry.space_group_name_H-M   'P 1'
#
loop_
_entity.id
_entity.type
_entity.pdbx_description
1 polymer ?
#
loop_
_entity_poly.entity_id
_entity_poly.type
_entity_poly.pdbx_seq_one_letter_code
_entity_poly.pdbx_strand_id
1 'polypeptide(L)'
;MSGDSTQTIHTDFSNLTRNDFPNDFVFGTGTSAYQVEGGAAKGGRGLSVWDVFTLRTPGNISDGSNGNVAVDMYTKYKEDIKMMKLIGFDAYRFSISWPRILPGGKLCLGVNREGIDFYNDVINTLKDFS
;
A
#
# COMPACT_ATOMS: atom_id res chain seq x y z
N MET A 1 -18.49 -41.71 -35.02
CA MET A 1 -17.57 -41.07 -34.07
C MET A 1 -16.83 -39.97 -34.81
N SER A 2 -17.42 -38.77 -34.83
CA SER A 2 -16.83 -37.56 -35.41
C SER A 2 -16.42 -36.67 -34.24
N GLY A 3 -15.10 -36.60 -34.01
CA GLY A 3 -14.50 -35.83 -32.92
C GLY A 3 -14.70 -34.34 -33.14
N ASP A 4 -15.28 -33.69 -32.14
CA ASP A 4 -15.43 -32.24 -32.05
C ASP A 4 -14.06 -31.62 -31.75
N SER A 5 -13.53 -30.84 -32.69
CA SER A 5 -12.25 -30.16 -32.55
C SER A 5 -12.45 -28.81 -31.88
N THR A 6 -12.25 -28.75 -30.56
CA THR A 6 -12.24 -27.50 -29.80
C THR A 6 -11.09 -26.62 -30.28
N GLN A 7 -11.39 -25.54 -31.01
CA GLN A 7 -10.39 -24.53 -31.36
C GLN A 7 -10.04 -23.71 -30.10
N THR A 8 -8.85 -23.90 -29.58
CA THR A 8 -8.28 -23.03 -28.55
C THR A 8 -7.98 -21.68 -29.19
N ILE A 9 -8.73 -20.63 -28.82
CA ILE A 9 -8.44 -19.26 -29.24
C ILE A 9 -7.12 -18.85 -28.58
N HIS A 10 -6.05 -18.80 -29.37
CA HIS A 10 -4.78 -18.19 -28.97
C HIS A 10 -4.94 -16.66 -29.08
N THR A 11 -5.40 -16.01 -28.02
CA THR A 11 -5.33 -14.55 -27.91
C THR A 11 -3.89 -14.15 -27.63
N ASP A 12 -3.24 -13.56 -28.63
CA ASP A 12 -1.90 -12.98 -28.50
C ASP A 12 -2.00 -11.59 -27.86
N PHE A 13 -1.58 -11.49 -26.61
CA PHE A 13 -1.56 -10.23 -25.84
C PHE A 13 -0.26 -9.45 -26.00
N SER A 14 0.68 -9.91 -26.83
CA SER A 14 1.98 -9.24 -27.02
C SER A 14 1.86 -7.81 -27.58
N ASN A 15 0.70 -7.46 -28.14
CA ASN A 15 0.43 -6.15 -28.73
C ASN A 15 -0.44 -5.22 -27.85
N LEU A 16 -0.80 -5.61 -26.62
CA LEU A 16 -1.53 -4.72 -25.71
C LEU A 16 -0.60 -3.65 -25.15
N THR A 17 -0.95 -2.38 -25.38
CA THR A 17 -0.19 -1.22 -24.95
C THR A 17 -1.09 -0.23 -24.21
N ARG A 18 -0.46 0.76 -23.56
CA ARG A 18 -1.19 1.85 -22.90
C ARG A 18 -2.05 2.69 -23.86
N ASN A 19 -1.70 2.70 -25.15
CA ASN A 19 -2.44 3.44 -26.19
C ASN A 19 -3.77 2.79 -26.56
N ASP A 20 -4.02 1.55 -26.12
CA ASP A 20 -5.31 0.88 -26.31
C ASP A 20 -6.39 1.36 -25.32
N PHE A 21 -6.01 2.23 -24.39
CA PHE A 21 -6.90 2.85 -23.41
C PHE A 21 -7.11 4.34 -23.74
N PRO A 22 -8.20 4.96 -23.26
CA PRO A 22 -8.39 6.41 -23.38
C PRO A 22 -7.18 7.20 -22.86
N ASN A 23 -6.89 8.34 -23.48
CA ASN A 23 -5.73 9.16 -23.11
C ASN A 23 -5.75 9.65 -21.64
N ASP A 24 -6.94 9.73 -21.04
CA ASP A 24 -7.20 10.11 -19.65
C ASP A 24 -7.35 8.91 -18.71
N PHE A 25 -7.10 7.69 -19.19
CA PHE A 25 -7.14 6.49 -18.37
C PHE A 25 -5.99 6.49 -17.35
N VAL A 26 -6.35 6.28 -16.08
CA VAL A 26 -5.43 6.30 -14.94
C VAL A 26 -5.00 4.88 -14.59
N PHE A 27 -3.72 4.58 -14.73
CA PHE A 27 -3.11 3.36 -14.20
C PHE A 27 -2.42 3.68 -12.88
N GLY A 28 -2.70 2.90 -11.85
CA GLY A 28 -2.12 3.13 -10.54
C GLY A 28 -1.84 1.85 -9.78
N THR A 29 -1.18 2.02 -8.63
CA THR A 29 -0.92 0.95 -7.67
C THR A 29 -1.65 1.21 -6.36
N GLY A 30 -1.85 0.17 -5.55
CA GLY A 30 -2.62 0.23 -4.31
C GLY A 30 -1.97 -0.52 -3.16
N THR A 31 -1.91 0.10 -1.97
CA THR A 31 -1.40 -0.52 -0.74
C THR A 31 -2.34 -0.27 0.45
N SER A 32 -2.05 -0.91 1.59
CA SER A 32 -2.64 -0.58 2.88
C SER A 32 -1.58 -0.43 3.97
N ALA A 33 -1.86 0.42 4.95
CA ALA A 33 -0.89 0.93 5.91
C ALA A 33 -0.16 -0.19 6.67
N TYR A 34 -0.90 -1.14 7.24
CA TYR A 34 -0.30 -2.23 8.03
C TYR A 34 0.58 -3.17 7.17
N GLN A 35 0.25 -3.31 5.89
CA GLN A 35 0.98 -4.20 4.98
C GLN A 35 2.33 -3.61 4.55
N VAL A 36 2.48 -2.28 4.54
CA VAL A 36 3.68 -1.64 3.93
C VAL A 36 4.44 -0.69 4.83
N GLU A 37 3.79 0.01 5.75
CA GLU A 37 4.46 1.09 6.51
C GLU A 37 5.53 0.57 7.44
N GLY A 38 5.20 -0.44 8.26
CA GLY A 38 6.02 -0.78 9.41
C GLY A 38 6.11 0.37 10.41
N GLY A 39 7.25 0.49 11.08
CA GLY A 39 7.47 1.51 12.10
C GLY A 39 6.42 1.41 13.22
N ALA A 40 6.07 0.19 13.63
CA ALA A 40 4.92 -0.06 14.50
C ALA A 40 5.02 0.64 15.87
N ALA A 41 6.24 0.85 16.37
CA ALA A 41 6.55 1.56 17.62
C ALA A 41 7.26 2.91 17.40
N LYS A 42 7.30 3.41 16.15
CA LYS A 42 7.93 4.70 15.81
C LYS A 42 6.89 5.83 15.80
N GLY A 43 7.37 7.03 16.12
CA GLY A 43 6.65 8.28 15.92
C GLY A 43 5.29 8.38 16.59
N GLY A 44 5.18 7.88 17.84
CA GLY A 44 3.97 7.99 18.64
C GLY A 44 2.78 7.15 18.18
N ARG A 45 2.94 6.24 17.21
CA ARG A 45 1.87 5.35 16.73
C ARG A 45 1.38 4.42 17.85
N GLY A 46 0.06 4.32 18.01
CA GLY A 46 -0.59 3.34 18.88
C GLY A 46 -0.71 1.93 18.25
N LEU A 47 -1.09 0.94 19.06
CA LEU A 47 -1.34 -0.41 18.56
C LEU A 47 -2.68 -0.49 17.82
N SER A 48 -2.69 -1.16 16.67
CA SER A 48 -3.89 -1.61 15.97
C SER A 48 -4.31 -3.02 16.44
N VAL A 49 -5.51 -3.43 16.03
CA VAL A 49 -5.98 -4.81 16.23
C VAL A 49 -5.05 -5.82 15.55
N TRP A 50 -4.47 -5.48 14.40
CA TRP A 50 -3.53 -6.35 13.68
C TRP A 50 -2.20 -6.52 14.41
N ASP A 51 -1.68 -5.48 15.07
CA ASP A 51 -0.49 -5.60 15.91
C ASP A 51 -0.76 -6.59 17.06
N VAL A 52 -1.91 -6.43 17.74
CA VAL A 52 -2.28 -7.30 18.85
C VAL A 52 -2.52 -8.74 18.40
N PHE A 53 -3.19 -8.94 17.26
CA PHE A 53 -3.49 -10.26 16.72
C PHE A 53 -2.22 -11.02 16.35
N THR A 54 -1.31 -10.41 15.58
CA THR A 54 -0.08 -11.07 15.12
C THR A 54 0.87 -11.35 16.29
N LEU A 55 0.97 -10.46 17.27
CA LEU A 55 1.84 -10.66 18.45
C LEU A 55 1.28 -11.68 19.45
N ARG A 56 -0.05 -11.73 19.63
CA ARG A 56 -0.67 -12.63 20.62
C ARG A 56 -0.96 -14.02 20.07
N THR A 57 -1.20 -14.14 18.77
CA THR A 57 -1.54 -15.42 18.12
C THR A 57 -0.66 -15.67 16.90
N PRO A 58 0.67 -15.79 17.06
CA PRO A 58 1.57 -15.99 15.93
C PRO A 58 1.25 -17.28 15.16
N GLY A 59 0.72 -18.31 15.82
CA GLY A 59 0.29 -19.56 15.16
C GLY A 59 -0.90 -19.41 14.19
N ASN A 60 -1.58 -18.25 14.18
CA ASN A 60 -2.63 -17.95 13.21
C ASN A 60 -2.08 -17.30 11.92
N ILE A 61 -0.79 -16.94 11.89
CA ILE A 61 -0.08 -16.51 10.70
C ILE A 61 0.73 -17.71 10.21
N SER A 62 0.60 -18.07 8.93
CA SER A 62 1.16 -19.31 8.38
C SER A 62 2.67 -19.46 8.60
N ASP A 63 3.41 -18.36 8.62
CA ASP A 63 4.85 -18.29 8.86
C ASP A 63 5.21 -17.62 10.21
N GLY A 64 4.21 -17.27 11.03
CA GLY A 64 4.41 -16.58 12.30
C GLY A 64 4.89 -15.13 12.18
N SER A 65 4.87 -14.52 10.99
CA SER A 65 5.34 -13.15 10.76
C SER A 65 4.38 -12.08 11.32
N ASN A 66 4.82 -10.81 11.30
CA ASN A 66 4.03 -9.65 11.73
C ASN A 66 4.40 -8.40 10.92
N GLY A 67 3.59 -7.35 11.04
CA GLY A 67 3.76 -6.08 10.34
C GLY A 67 4.66 -5.05 11.01
N ASN A 68 5.52 -5.43 11.97
CA ASN A 68 6.32 -4.45 12.74
C ASN A 68 7.27 -3.63 11.84
N VAL A 69 7.86 -4.29 10.85
CA VAL A 69 8.77 -3.68 9.85
C VAL A 69 8.11 -3.59 8.48
N ALA A 70 7.35 -4.62 8.07
CA ALA A 70 6.76 -4.70 6.73
C ALA A 70 7.82 -4.48 5.63
N VAL A 71 7.55 -3.66 4.61
CA VAL A 71 8.55 -3.21 3.61
C VAL A 71 9.20 -1.87 3.98
N ASP A 72 8.95 -1.37 5.21
CA ASP A 72 9.51 -0.13 5.76
C ASP A 72 9.21 1.14 4.95
N MET A 73 8.01 1.24 4.37
CA MET A 73 7.57 2.44 3.65
C MET A 73 7.58 3.68 4.58
N TYR A 74 7.41 3.50 5.91
CA TYR A 74 7.52 4.60 6.87
C TYR A 74 8.84 5.37 6.74
N THR A 75 9.92 4.67 6.43
CA THR A 75 11.24 5.28 6.21
C THR A 75 11.55 5.48 4.72
N LYS A 76 10.98 4.66 3.83
CA LYS A 76 11.36 4.57 2.41
C LYS A 76 10.37 5.17 1.41
N TYR A 77 9.28 5.80 1.86
CA TYR A 77 8.22 6.30 0.96
C TYR A 77 8.72 7.17 -0.21
N LYS A 78 9.80 7.96 -0.03
CA LYS A 78 10.39 8.76 -1.11
C LYS A 78 10.97 7.91 -2.24
N GLU A 79 11.62 6.79 -1.90
CA GLU A 79 12.16 5.85 -2.88
C GLU A 79 11.03 5.10 -3.57
N ASP A 80 10.04 4.64 -2.80
CA ASP A 80 8.87 3.93 -3.33
C ASP A 80 8.10 4.79 -4.35
N ILE A 81 7.82 6.05 -4.02
CA ILE A 81 7.11 6.99 -4.90
C ILE A 81 7.93 7.28 -6.16
N LYS A 82 9.24 7.49 -6.02
CA LYS A 82 10.14 7.70 -7.16
C LYS A 82 10.10 6.50 -8.12
N MET A 83 10.10 5.27 -7.60
CA MET A 83 9.99 4.07 -8.44
C MET A 83 8.64 3.98 -9.15
N MET A 84 7.53 4.28 -8.48
CA MET A 84 6.20 4.29 -9.12
C MET A 84 6.14 5.24 -10.32
N LYS A 85 6.78 6.41 -10.20
CA LYS A 85 6.88 7.37 -11.32
C LYS A 85 7.76 6.83 -12.45
N LEU A 86 8.90 6.23 -12.15
CA LEU A 86 9.80 5.65 -13.16
C LEU A 86 9.14 4.52 -13.95
N ILE A 87 8.26 3.74 -13.32
CA ILE A 87 7.48 2.68 -13.98
C ILE A 87 6.38 3.26 -14.90
N GLY A 88 5.94 4.49 -14.64
CA GLY A 88 4.91 5.17 -15.44
C GLY A 88 3.49 5.03 -14.91
N PHE A 89 3.33 4.88 -13.59
CA PHE A 89 2.01 4.96 -12.94
C PHE A 89 1.56 6.42 -12.77
N ASP A 90 0.26 6.66 -12.93
CA ASP A 90 -0.37 7.98 -12.83
C ASP A 90 -0.94 8.24 -11.44
N ALA A 91 -1.28 7.18 -10.71
CA ALA A 91 -1.91 7.30 -9.40
C ALA A 91 -1.36 6.28 -8.40
N TYR A 92 -1.39 6.69 -7.13
CA TYR A 92 -1.10 5.81 -6.01
C TYR A 92 -2.22 5.88 -4.97
N ARG A 93 -2.86 4.74 -4.72
CA ARG A 93 -3.85 4.57 -3.67
C ARG A 93 -3.17 3.99 -2.42
N PHE A 94 -3.28 4.70 -1.30
CA PHE A 94 -2.85 4.19 0.00
C PHE A 94 -3.91 4.46 1.06
N SER A 95 -3.81 3.79 2.21
CA SER A 95 -4.66 4.04 3.37
C SER A 95 -3.90 4.76 4.47
N ILE A 96 -4.60 5.54 5.29
CA ILE A 96 -4.04 6.16 6.50
C ILE A 96 -4.23 5.23 7.71
N SER A 97 -3.17 4.99 8.47
CA SER A 97 -3.21 4.24 9.73
C SER A 97 -3.90 5.05 10.82
N TRP A 98 -5.12 4.66 11.18
CA TRP A 98 -5.88 5.29 12.26
C TRP A 98 -5.09 5.42 13.57
N PRO A 99 -4.44 4.38 14.12
CA PRO A 99 -3.68 4.52 15.36
C PRO A 99 -2.37 5.30 15.19
N ARG A 100 -1.92 5.58 13.96
CA ARG A 100 -0.81 6.52 13.73
C ARG A 100 -1.27 7.96 13.87
N ILE A 101 -2.50 8.30 13.49
CA ILE A 101 -3.08 9.65 13.67
C ILE A 101 -3.66 9.84 15.08
N LEU A 102 -4.39 8.84 15.57
CA LEU A 102 -5.08 8.84 16.87
C LEU A 102 -4.64 7.60 17.66
N PRO A 103 -3.52 7.66 18.39
CA PRO A 103 -2.99 6.50 19.13
C PRO A 103 -3.98 5.95 20.17
N GLY A 104 -4.78 6.82 20.81
CA GLY A 104 -5.85 6.42 21.72
C GLY A 104 -7.17 6.04 21.04
N GLY A 105 -7.25 6.13 19.70
CA GLY A 105 -8.46 5.85 18.93
C GLY A 105 -9.56 6.92 19.01
N LYS A 106 -9.46 7.89 19.93
CA LYS A 106 -10.42 8.98 20.13
C LYS A 106 -9.71 10.34 20.15
N LEU A 107 -10.36 11.36 19.59
CA LEU A 107 -9.83 12.74 19.56
C LEU A 107 -9.51 13.30 20.95
N CYS A 108 -10.32 13.00 21.96
CA CYS A 108 -10.09 13.46 23.34
C CYS A 108 -8.84 12.88 23.99
N LEU A 109 -8.26 11.82 23.41
CA LEU A 109 -7.02 11.19 23.88
C LEU A 109 -5.78 11.74 23.16
N GLY A 110 -5.95 12.79 22.35
CA GLY A 110 -4.87 13.46 21.65
C GLY A 110 -4.69 13.00 20.21
N VAL A 111 -4.09 13.89 19.44
CA VAL A 111 -3.74 13.69 18.03
C VAL A 111 -2.23 13.61 17.92
N ASN A 112 -1.72 12.62 17.20
CA ASN A 112 -0.31 12.47 16.95
C ASN A 112 0.12 13.32 15.75
N ARG A 113 0.84 14.42 16.02
CA ARG A 113 1.31 15.34 14.98
C ARG A 113 2.37 14.73 14.07
N GLU A 114 3.29 13.92 14.59
CA GLU A 114 4.29 13.24 13.77
C GLU A 114 3.64 12.28 12.76
N GLY A 115 2.56 11.60 13.17
CA GLY A 115 1.76 10.79 12.26
C GLY A 115 1.12 11.61 11.15
N ILE A 116 0.64 12.82 11.44
CA ILE A 116 0.09 13.74 10.42
C ILE A 116 1.19 14.21 9.47
N ASP A 117 2.34 14.59 10.01
CA ASP A 117 3.48 15.09 9.22
C ASP A 117 3.99 14.02 8.25
N PHE A 118 4.05 12.75 8.69
CA PHE A 118 4.36 11.62 7.82
C PHE A 118 3.44 11.53 6.59
N TYR A 119 2.12 11.58 6.77
CA TYR A 119 1.20 11.49 5.62
C TYR A 119 1.21 12.76 4.77
N ASN A 120 1.42 13.94 5.38
CA ASN A 120 1.63 15.17 4.62
C ASN A 120 2.86 15.06 3.72
N ASP A 121 3.97 14.54 4.23
CA ASP A 121 5.19 14.33 3.45
C ASP A 121 4.98 13.33 2.31
N VAL A 122 4.27 12.23 2.54
CA VAL A 122 3.91 11.26 1.50
C VAL A 122 3.07 11.93 0.40
N ILE A 123 2.05 12.70 0.77
CA ILE A 123 1.16 13.41 -0.16
C ILE A 123 1.94 14.48 -0.95
N ASN A 124 2.77 15.25 -0.28
CA ASN A 124 3.59 16.28 -0.92
C ASN A 124 4.58 15.65 -1.89
N THR A 125 5.23 14.55 -1.49
CA THR A 125 6.12 13.80 -2.38
C THR A 125 5.38 13.32 -3.63
N LEU A 126 4.17 12.77 -3.50
CA LEU A 126 3.36 12.37 -4.66
C LEU A 126 3.05 13.54 -5.61
N LYS A 127 2.78 14.72 -5.06
CA LYS A 127 2.50 15.94 -5.85
C LYS A 127 3.75 16.52 -6.51
N ASP A 128 4.89 16.47 -5.85
CA ASP A 128 6.15 16.99 -6.39
C ASP A 128 6.64 16.17 -7.60
N PHE A 129 6.23 14.89 -7.68
CA PHE A 129 6.52 14.00 -8.79
C PHE A 129 5.37 13.87 -9.80
N SER A 130 4.26 14.61 -9.65
CA SER A 130 3.13 14.56 -10.60
C SER A 130 3.42 15.35 -11.87
#